data_AF-A0A1G8FRJ1-F1
#
_entry.id   AF-A0A1G8FRJ1-F1
#
_cell.length_a   1.000
_cell.length_b   1.000
_cell.length_c   1.000
_cell.angle_alpha   90.00
_cell.angle_beta   90.00
_cell.angle_gamma   90.00
#
_symmetry.space_group_name_H-M   'P 1'
#
loop_
_entity.id
_entity.type
_entity.pdbx_description
1 polymer ?
#
loop_
_entity_poly.entity_id
_entity_poly.type
_entity_poly.pdbx_seq_one_letter_code
_entity_poly.pdbx_strand_id
1 'polypeptide(L)'
;MDQSSEEMNRFVDEIFEPLKTNDLDLEKTLIVYMESNRNAKLSAETLHIHINTLYQRLKKIEKRLNIELDDPEDILKIQLACHLMNNF
;
A
#
# COMPACT_ATOMS: atom_id res chain seq x y z
N MET A 1 -21.46 -14.98 13.88
CA MET A 1 -20.29 -14.62 13.06
C MET A 1 -20.30 -13.11 12.97
N ASP A 2 -19.19 -12.47 13.32
CA ASP A 2 -19.09 -11.01 13.41
C ASP A 2 -18.96 -10.43 12.00
N GLN A 3 -20.08 -9.96 11.44
CA GLN A 3 -20.13 -9.40 10.08
C GLN A 3 -19.13 -8.26 9.89
N SER A 4 -18.83 -7.52 10.96
CA SER A 4 -17.88 -6.41 10.96
C SER A 4 -16.47 -6.87 10.57
N SER A 5 -16.02 -8.01 11.10
CA SER A 5 -14.68 -8.55 10.80
C SER A 5 -14.57 -9.03 9.35
N GLU A 6 -15.64 -9.60 8.80
CA GLU A 6 -15.65 -10.03 7.39
C GLU A 6 -15.63 -8.83 6.42
N GLU A 7 -16.32 -7.74 6.76
CA GLU A 7 -16.25 -6.50 5.99
C GLU A 7 -14.85 -5.88 6.01
N MET A 8 -14.21 -5.87 7.18
CA MET A 8 -12.84 -5.36 7.33
C MET A 8 -11.84 -6.18 6.51
N ASN A 9 -11.94 -7.51 6.55
CA ASN A 9 -11.07 -8.38 5.75
C ASN A 9 -11.28 -8.16 4.25
N ARG A 10 -12.53 -8.06 3.80
CA ARG A 10 -12.82 -7.75 2.38
C ARG A 10 -12.20 -6.43 1.93
N PHE A 11 -12.28 -5.40 2.77
CA PHE A 11 -11.67 -4.10 2.48
C PHE A 11 -10.14 -4.18 2.38
N VAL A 12 -9.48 -4.91 3.29
CA VAL A 12 -8.03 -5.13 3.23
C VAL A 12 -7.66 -5.90 1.96
N ASP A 13 -8.39 -6.98 1.65
CA ASP A 13 -8.15 -7.80 0.47
C ASP A 13 -8.33 -7.00 -0.83
N GLU A 14 -9.33 -6.13 -0.93
CA GLU A 14 -9.56 -5.26 -2.09
C GLU A 14 -8.35 -4.38 -2.40
N ILE A 15 -7.62 -3.93 -1.37
CA ILE A 15 -6.42 -3.09 -1.51
C ILE A 15 -5.16 -3.92 -1.76
N PHE A 16 -4.96 -5.03 -1.04
CA PHE A 16 -3.67 -5.74 -1.08
C PHE A 16 -3.61 -6.89 -2.08
N GLU A 17 -4.72 -7.59 -2.37
CA GLU A 17 -4.72 -8.67 -3.36
C GLU A 17 -4.22 -8.23 -4.75
N PRO A 18 -4.60 -7.05 -5.30
CA PRO A 18 -4.08 -6.59 -6.59
C PRO A 18 -2.56 -6.36 -6.61
N LEU A 19 -1.94 -6.22 -5.44
CA LEU A 19 -0.51 -5.97 -5.25
C LEU A 19 0.31 -7.24 -5.01
N LYS A 20 -0.35 -8.36 -4.68
CA LYS A 20 0.28 -9.68 -4.53
C LYS A 20 0.66 -10.23 -5.90
N THR A 21 1.84 -9.84 -6.38
CA THR A 21 2.41 -10.32 -7.65
C THR A 21 3.81 -10.89 -7.44
N ASN A 22 4.17 -11.92 -8.21
CA ASN A 22 5.44 -12.65 -8.02
C ASN A 22 6.70 -11.85 -8.38
N ASP A 23 6.58 -10.76 -9.16
CA ASP A 23 7.74 -10.09 -9.76
C ASP A 23 8.21 -8.84 -9.01
N LEU A 24 7.32 -8.19 -8.25
CA LEU A 24 7.61 -6.96 -7.53
C LEU A 24 6.85 -6.96 -6.21
N ASP A 25 7.58 -6.79 -5.11
CA ASP A 25 7.07 -6.58 -3.75
C ASP A 25 6.33 -5.23 -3.64
N LEU A 26 5.23 -5.05 -4.38
CA LEU A 26 4.43 -3.82 -4.42
C LEU A 26 3.65 -3.61 -3.12
N GLU A 27 3.10 -4.69 -2.55
CA GLU A 27 2.47 -4.69 -1.23
C GLU A 27 3.45 -4.13 -0.17
N LYS A 28 4.62 -4.76 -0.04
CA LYS A 28 5.67 -4.30 0.88
C LYS A 28 6.11 -2.87 0.58
N THR A 29 6.16 -2.48 -0.69
CA THR A 29 6.50 -1.11 -1.08
C THR A 29 5.46 -0.11 -0.56
N LEU A 30 4.17 -0.42 -0.69
CA LEU A 30 3.09 0.45 -0.21
C LEU A 30 3.11 0.58 1.31
N ILE A 31 3.29 -0.54 2.03
CA ILE A 31 3.38 -0.57 3.49
C ILE A 31 4.52 0.34 3.97
N VAL A 32 5.74 0.09 3.49
CA VAL A 32 6.91 0.88 3.89
C VAL A 32 6.75 2.35 3.50
N TYR A 33 6.11 2.63 2.37
CA TYR A 33 5.80 4.01 1.96
C TYR A 33 4.89 4.72 2.96
N MET A 34 3.84 4.05 3.44
CA MET A 34 2.93 4.60 4.44
C MET A 34 3.59 4.74 5.82
N GLU A 35 4.35 3.73 6.27
CA GLU A 35 5.10 3.76 7.52
C GLU A 35 6.17 4.86 7.54
N SER A 36 6.75 5.17 6.38
CA SER A 36 7.69 6.28 6.19
C SER A 36 7.01 7.64 6.08
N ASN A 37 5.73 7.75 6.44
CA ASN A 37 4.91 8.95 6.29
C ASN A 37 4.96 9.53 4.85
N ARG A 38 4.91 8.64 3.85
CA ARG A 38 4.99 8.95 2.41
C ARG A 38 6.31 9.62 1.98
N ASN A 39 7.37 9.49 2.78
CA ASN A 39 8.70 9.96 2.42
C ASN A 39 9.40 8.99 1.47
N ALA A 40 9.36 9.30 0.16
CA ALA A 40 9.94 8.45 -0.87
C ALA A 40 11.44 8.14 -0.67
N LYS A 41 12.23 9.10 -0.18
CA LYS A 41 13.66 8.88 0.06
C LYS A 41 13.86 7.85 1.17
N LEU A 42 13.19 8.04 2.30
CA LEU A 42 13.24 7.12 3.43
C LEU A 42 12.74 5.73 3.05
N SER A 43 11.64 5.64 2.30
CA SER A 43 11.11 4.33 1.86
C SER A 43 12.06 3.59 0.93
N ALA A 44 12.74 4.30 0.02
CA ALA A 44 13.73 3.71 -0.86
C ALA A 44 14.93 3.17 -0.06
N GLU A 45 15.40 3.92 0.94
CA GLU A 45 16.46 3.51 1.86
C GLU A 45 16.04 2.26 2.66
N THR A 46 14.84 2.25 3.25
CA THR A 46 14.28 1.12 4.02
C THR A 46 14.09 -0.13 3.17
N LEU A 47 13.69 0.01 1.90
CA LEU A 47 13.53 -1.10 0.97
C LEU A 47 14.85 -1.54 0.31
N HIS A 48 15.96 -0.85 0.59
CA HIS A 48 17.26 -1.08 -0.07
C HIS A 48 17.17 -1.02 -1.60
N ILE A 49 16.39 -0.10 -2.14
CA ILE A 49 16.24 0.13 -3.59
C ILE A 49 16.61 1.56 -3.95
N HIS A 50 16.91 1.78 -5.24
CA HIS A 50 17.09 3.13 -5.74
C HIS A 50 15.76 3.89 -5.77
N ILE A 51 15.80 5.21 -5.54
CA ILE A 51 14.62 6.09 -5.52
C ILE A 51 13.78 6.03 -6.80
N ASN A 52 14.43 5.91 -7.97
CA ASN A 52 13.73 5.75 -9.25
C ASN A 52 12.94 4.44 -9.32
N THR A 53 13.47 3.35 -8.75
CA THR A 53 12.76 2.07 -8.66
C THR A 53 11.54 2.21 -7.76
N LEU A 54 11.66 2.96 -6.66
CA LEU A 54 10.51 3.26 -5.81
C LEU A 54 9.42 4.01 -6.59
N TYR A 55 9.74 5.11 -7.28
CA TYR A 55 8.75 5.84 -8.07
C TYR A 55 8.08 4.99 -9.15
N GLN A 56 8.82 4.08 -9.78
CA GLN A 56 8.24 3.13 -10.73
C GLN A 56 7.26 2.16 -10.05
N ARG A 57 7.56 1.71 -8.84
CA ARG A 57 6.66 0.85 -8.06
C ARG A 57 5.42 1.61 -7.58
N LEU A 58 5.56 2.84 -7.09
CA LEU A 58 4.43 3.70 -6.69
C LEU A 58 3.49 3.95 -7.86
N LYS A 59 4.01 4.29 -9.05
CA LYS A 59 3.19 4.42 -10.27
C LYS A 59 2.50 3.12 -10.69
N LYS A 60 3.09 1.96 -10.39
CA LYS A 60 2.44 0.66 -10.63
C LYS A 60 1.33 0.41 -9.63
N ILE A 61 1.52 0.79 -8.36
CA ILE A 61 0.50 0.69 -7.31
C ILE A 61 -0.71 1.56 -7.67
N GLU A 62 -0.51 2.83 -8.01
CA GLU A 62 -1.57 3.75 -8.46
C GLU A 62 -2.41 3.14 -9.58
N LYS A 63 -1.75 2.57 -10.60
CA LYS A 63 -2.42 1.90 -11.72
C LYS A 63 -3.16 0.62 -11.33
N ARG A 64 -2.60 -0.17 -10.41
CA ARG A 64 -3.19 -1.45 -9.99
C ARG A 64 -4.42 -1.25 -9.13
N LEU A 65 -4.41 -0.24 -8.28
CA LEU A 65 -5.51 0.10 -7.39
C LEU A 65 -6.48 1.11 -8.01
N ASN A 66 -6.10 1.72 -9.14
CA ASN A 66 -6.85 2.81 -9.76
C ASN A 66 -7.07 3.97 -8.77
N ILE A 67 -5.98 4.43 -8.16
CA ILE A 67 -5.93 5.51 -7.17
C ILE A 67 -4.88 6.55 -7.53
N GLU A 68 -4.91 7.68 -6.83
CA GLU A 68 -3.87 8.72 -6.85
C GLU A 68 -3.23 8.87 -5.45
N LEU A 69 -1.91 8.70 -5.31
CA LEU A 69 -1.23 8.76 -4.00
C LEU A 69 -1.03 10.19 -3.47
N ASP A 70 -1.37 11.19 -4.26
CA ASP A 70 -1.49 12.59 -3.86
C ASP A 70 -2.94 13.00 -3.53
N ASP A 71 -3.94 12.18 -3.87
CA ASP A 71 -5.32 12.39 -3.46
C ASP A 71 -5.54 12.06 -1.98
N PRO A 72 -6.08 13.00 -1.17
CA PRO A 72 -6.27 12.76 0.27
C PRO A 72 -7.24 11.63 0.61
N GLU A 73 -8.27 11.40 -0.21
CA GLU A 73 -9.30 10.40 0.05
C GLU A 73 -8.74 9.00 -0.22
N ASP A 74 -8.02 8.84 -1.32
CA ASP A 74 -7.33 7.58 -1.63
C ASP A 74 -6.24 7.26 -0.61
N ILE A 75 -5.49 8.27 -0.16
CA ILE A 75 -4.52 8.08 0.92
C ILE A 75 -5.17 7.66 2.23
N LEU A 76 -6.30 8.25 2.60
CA LEU A 76 -7.02 7.85 3.81
C LEU A 76 -7.44 6.37 3.73
N LYS A 77 -7.97 5.92 2.59
CA LYS A 77 -8.34 4.51 2.37
C LYS A 77 -7.15 3.58 2.54
N ILE A 78 -6.00 3.92 1.93
CA ILE A 78 -4.79 3.10 2.05
C ILE A 78 -4.25 3.09 3.49
N GLN A 79 -4.23 4.24 4.17
CA GLN A 79 -3.80 4.31 5.56
C GLN A 79 -4.67 3.45 6.48
N LEU A 80 -5.99 3.46 6.25
CA LEU A 80 -6.92 2.60 6.97
C LEU A 80 -6.62 1.13 6.68
N ALA A 81 -6.45 0.74 5.41
CA ALA A 81 -6.14 -0.63 5.04
C ALA A 81 -4.82 -1.12 5.69
N CYS A 82 -3.77 -0.30 5.67
CA CYS A 82 -2.51 -0.60 6.37
C CYS A 82 -2.70 -0.75 7.89
N HIS A 83 -3.50 0.13 8.50
CA HIS A 83 -3.78 0.07 9.94
C HIS A 83 -4.51 -1.21 10.34
N LEU A 84 -5.51 -1.61 9.54
CA LEU A 84 -6.26 -2.83 9.76
C LEU A 84 -5.35 -4.06 9.61
N MET A 85 -4.56 -4.14 8.55
CA MET A 85 -3.67 -5.28 8.30
C MET A 85 -2.62 -5.50 9.41
N ASN A 86 -2.14 -4.45 10.08
CA ASN A 86 -1.16 -4.58 11.17
C ASN A 86 -1.77 -4.97 12.53
N ASN A 87 -3.10 -4.90 12.67
CA ASN A 87 -3.81 -5.11 13.93
C ASN A 87 -4.59 -6.44 13.98
N PHE A 88 -4.42 -7.32 12.98
CA PHE A 88 -5.00 -8.67 12.94
C PHE A 88 -3.93 -9.75 12.80
#